data_AF-A0A2A4RDM5-F1
#
_entry.id   AF-A0A2A4RDM5-F1
#
_cell.length_a   1.000
_cell.length_b   1.000
_cell.length_c   1.000
_cell.angle_alpha   90.00
_cell.angle_beta   90.00
_cell.angle_gamma   90.00
#
_symmetry.space_group_name_H-M   'P 1'
#
loop_
_entity.id
_entity.type
_entity.pdbx_description
1 polymer ?
#
loop_
_entity_poly.entity_id
_entity_poly.type
_entity_poly.pdbx_seq_one_letter_code
_entity_poly.pdbx_strand_id
1 'polypeptide(L)'
;MHKGMLAIYNAPNWKLENNELSFQYILIHTGNTDEHTKGCLLVNDSVCGANFTGGSSVDAYKDFYPKVAAVLEAGKKVTITYMDIEDGNKSA
;
A
#
# COMPACT_ATOMS: atom_id res chain seq x y z
N MET A 1 -0.88 3.14 -20.49
CA MET A 1 -2.32 3.39 -20.28
C MET A 1 -2.66 2.95 -18.86
N HIS A 2 -3.20 3.83 -18.01
CA HIS A 2 -3.56 3.53 -16.62
C HIS A 2 -4.90 2.78 -16.60
N LYS A 3 -4.98 1.62 -15.93
CA LYS A 3 -6.12 0.68 -15.97
C LYS A 3 -6.91 0.64 -14.65
N GLY A 4 -7.04 1.78 -13.99
CA GLY A 4 -7.63 1.89 -12.65
C GLY A 4 -6.61 1.70 -11.53
N MET A 5 -7.08 1.64 -10.29
CA MET A 5 -6.23 1.57 -9.10
C MET A 5 -6.01 0.13 -8.64
N LEU A 6 -4.86 -0.14 -8.03
CA LEU A 6 -4.59 -1.41 -7.36
C LEU A 6 -5.27 -1.41 -6.00
N ALA A 7 -6.07 -2.44 -5.71
CA ALA A 7 -6.71 -2.65 -4.42
C ALA A 7 -6.20 -3.93 -3.77
N ILE A 8 -5.94 -3.87 -2.47
CA ILE A 8 -5.51 -5.00 -1.66
C ILE A 8 -6.75 -5.67 -1.07
N TYR A 9 -6.91 -6.97 -1.34
CA TYR A 9 -8.04 -7.75 -0.83
C TYR A 9 -7.73 -9.25 -0.76
N ASN A 10 -8.41 -9.95 0.14
CA ASN A 10 -8.31 -11.40 0.32
C ASN A 10 -9.56 -12.18 -0.11
N ALA A 11 -10.67 -11.50 -0.37
CA ALA A 11 -11.93 -12.08 -0.83
C ALA A 11 -12.70 -11.10 -1.72
N PRO A 12 -13.53 -11.56 -2.68
CA PRO A 12 -14.41 -10.68 -3.44
C PRO A 12 -15.43 -10.01 -2.53
N ASN A 13 -15.78 -8.75 -2.80
CA ASN A 13 -16.78 -7.96 -2.06
C ASN A 13 -16.52 -7.83 -0.54
N TRP A 14 -15.27 -8.03 -0.08
CA TRP A 14 -14.89 -7.80 1.30
C TRP A 14 -15.16 -6.36 1.74
N LYS A 15 -15.46 -6.18 3.02
CA LYS A 15 -15.68 -4.88 3.65
C LYS A 15 -15.24 -5.01 5.11
N LEU A 16 -14.44 -4.05 5.58
CA LEU A 16 -14.12 -3.92 7.00
C LEU A 16 -15.24 -3.12 7.64
N GLU A 17 -15.96 -3.74 8.57
CA GLU A 17 -17.04 -3.10 9.31
C GLU A 17 -16.74 -3.16 10.81
N ASN A 18 -16.81 -2.02 11.47
CA ASN A 18 -16.95 -1.92 12.92
C ASN A 18 -18.16 -1.04 13.24
N ASN A 19 -18.43 -0.79 14.53
CA ASN A 19 -19.64 -0.07 14.97
C ASN A 19 -19.80 1.35 14.37
N GLU A 20 -18.73 1.96 13.83
CA GLU A 20 -18.74 3.34 13.35
C GLU A 20 -18.12 3.52 11.94
N LEU A 21 -17.40 2.52 11.44
CA LEU A 21 -16.63 2.60 10.21
C LEU A 21 -16.91 1.42 9.30
N SER A 22 -17.18 1.74 8.05
CA SER A 22 -17.30 0.77 6.98
C SER A 22 -16.33 1.13 5.87
N PHE A 23 -15.31 0.29 5.65
CA PHE A 23 -14.19 0.57 4.77
C PHE A 23 -14.00 -0.55 3.75
N GLN A 24 -13.84 -0.18 2.49
CA GLN A 24 -13.51 -1.07 1.39
C GLN A 24 -12.44 -0.39 0.54
N TYR A 25 -11.67 -1.19 -0.19
CA TYR A 25 -10.63 -0.71 -1.11
C TYR A 25 -9.45 -0.05 -0.39
N ILE A 26 -8.66 -0.86 0.33
CA ILE A 26 -7.28 -0.45 0.65
C ILE A 26 -6.54 -0.31 -0.69
N LEU A 27 -6.42 0.92 -1.17
CA LEU A 27 -5.76 1.21 -2.44
C LEU A 27 -4.25 1.31 -2.25
N ILE A 28 -3.49 1.14 -3.33
CA ILE A 28 -2.08 1.49 -3.40
C ILE A 28 -1.97 2.79 -4.18
N HIS A 29 -1.38 3.84 -3.60
CA HIS A 29 -1.24 5.12 -4.27
C HIS A 29 -0.05 5.96 -3.79
N THR A 30 0.14 7.11 -4.42
CA THR A 30 1.18 8.08 -4.08
C THR A 30 0.82 8.89 -2.84
N GLY A 31 1.81 9.17 -2.00
CA GLY A 31 1.69 9.98 -0.80
C GLY A 31 2.96 9.83 0.03
N ASN A 32 3.25 10.80 0.90
CA ASN A 32 4.50 10.81 1.65
C ASN A 32 4.28 10.98 3.16
N THR A 33 3.06 11.26 3.62
CA THR A 33 2.77 11.50 5.04
C THR A 33 1.61 10.62 5.50
N ASP A 34 1.45 10.47 6.80
CA ASP A 34 0.35 9.72 7.40
C ASP A 34 -1.03 10.31 7.05
N GLU A 35 -1.17 11.62 6.90
CA GLU A 35 -2.45 12.19 6.47
C GLU A 35 -2.83 11.80 5.03
N HIS A 36 -1.85 11.42 4.21
CA HIS A 36 -2.08 10.91 2.87
C HIS A 36 -2.55 9.45 2.85
N THR A 37 -2.29 8.64 3.89
CA THR A 37 -2.70 7.22 3.84
C THR A 37 -4.22 7.11 3.83
N LYS A 38 -4.90 7.72 4.80
CA LYS A 38 -6.33 7.45 5.08
C LYS A 38 -6.66 5.93 5.12
N GLY A 39 -5.69 5.09 5.52
CA GLY A 39 -5.81 3.63 5.53
C GLY A 39 -5.39 2.92 4.23
N CYS A 40 -5.00 3.66 3.19
CA CYS A 40 -4.43 3.11 1.95
C CYS A 40 -2.91 2.87 2.08
N LEU A 41 -2.37 1.96 1.27
CA LEU A 41 -0.93 1.73 1.23
C LEU A 41 -0.24 2.80 0.37
N LEU A 42 0.74 3.47 0.96
CA LEU A 42 1.63 4.38 0.24
C LEU A 42 2.87 3.62 -0.24
N VAL A 43 3.36 3.98 -1.43
CA VAL A 43 4.63 3.48 -1.97
C VAL A 43 5.61 4.62 -2.16
N ASN A 44 6.86 4.39 -1.73
CA ASN A 44 7.93 5.38 -1.69
C ASN A 44 9.26 4.69 -2.01
N ASP A 45 10.18 5.40 -2.67
CA ASP A 45 11.54 4.88 -2.91
C ASP A 45 12.47 5.11 -1.71
N SER A 46 12.08 5.99 -0.80
CA SER A 46 12.80 6.27 0.43
C SER A 46 11.85 6.60 1.58
N VAL A 47 12.33 6.41 2.80
CA VAL A 47 11.61 6.76 4.04
C VAL A 47 12.57 7.46 5.00
N CYS A 48 12.09 8.54 5.61
CA CYS A 48 12.75 9.19 6.73
C CYS A 48 12.23 8.56 8.03
N GLY A 49 13.05 7.74 8.68
CA GLY A 49 12.66 7.07 9.93
C GLY A 49 12.41 8.01 11.11
N ALA A 50 12.94 9.24 11.08
CA ALA A 50 12.78 10.18 12.18
C ALA A 50 11.36 10.74 12.30
N ASN A 51 10.64 10.85 11.17
CA ASN A 51 9.29 11.41 11.11
C ASN A 51 8.33 10.58 10.23
N PHE A 52 8.72 9.35 9.91
CA PHE A 52 7.97 8.40 9.07
C PHE A 52 7.44 9.00 7.76
N THR A 53 8.18 9.94 7.18
CA THR A 53 7.82 10.59 5.92
C THR A 53 8.47 9.88 4.74
N GLY A 54 7.70 9.56 3.72
CA GLY A 54 8.17 8.95 2.49
C GLY A 54 8.78 9.97 1.50
N GLY A 55 9.57 9.47 0.55
CA GLY A 55 10.13 10.24 -0.56
C GLY A 55 9.81 9.62 -1.93
N SER A 56 9.78 10.47 -2.96
CA SER A 56 9.63 10.07 -4.37
C SER A 56 8.44 9.14 -4.69
N SER A 57 7.31 9.27 -3.99
CA SER A 57 6.16 8.36 -4.18
C SER A 57 5.63 8.28 -5.61
N VAL A 58 5.67 9.38 -6.36
CA VAL A 58 5.21 9.41 -7.76
C VAL A 58 6.06 8.51 -8.65
N ASP A 59 7.38 8.56 -8.48
CA ASP A 59 8.30 7.76 -9.30
C ASP A 59 8.27 6.29 -8.85
N ALA A 60 8.27 6.04 -7.54
CA ALA A 60 8.03 4.72 -6.97
C ALA A 60 6.76 4.06 -7.52
N TYR A 61 5.64 4.80 -7.57
CA TYR A 61 4.38 4.28 -8.10
C TYR A 61 4.44 4.03 -9.61
N LYS A 62 5.09 4.91 -10.40
CA LYS A 62 5.29 4.70 -11.84
C LYS A 62 6.13 3.46 -12.14
N ASP A 63 7.09 3.13 -11.28
CA ASP A 63 7.94 1.95 -11.44
C ASP A 63 7.26 0.68 -10.95
N PHE A 64 6.46 0.77 -9.89
CA PHE A 64 5.73 -0.33 -9.27
C PHE A 64 4.50 -0.76 -10.09
N TYR A 65 3.63 0.20 -10.43
CA TYR A 65 2.30 -0.08 -10.98
C TYR A 65 2.33 -0.93 -12.27
N PRO A 66 3.16 -0.63 -13.29
CA PRO A 66 3.16 -1.39 -14.54
C PRO A 66 3.54 -2.85 -14.34
N LYS A 67 4.46 -3.13 -13.40
CA LYS A 67 4.93 -4.49 -13.09
C LYS A 67 3.78 -5.31 -12.51
N VAL A 68 3.06 -4.75 -11.54
CA VAL A 68 1.93 -5.43 -10.89
C VAL A 68 0.75 -5.56 -11.84
N ALA A 69 0.39 -4.49 -12.55
CA ALA A 69 -0.71 -4.49 -13.50
C ALA A 69 -0.49 -5.54 -14.60
N ALA A 70 0.72 -5.67 -15.15
CA ALA A 70 1.02 -6.67 -16.17
C ALA A 70 0.82 -8.11 -15.67
N VAL A 71 1.19 -8.41 -14.42
CA VAL A 71 0.99 -9.74 -13.82
C VAL A 71 -0.49 -10.02 -13.60
N LEU A 72 -1.25 -9.05 -13.09
CA LEU A 72 -2.69 -9.18 -12.86
C LEU A 72 -3.47 -9.35 -14.17
N GLU A 73 -3.13 -8.57 -15.21
CA GLU A 73 -3.76 -8.67 -16.54
C GLU A 73 -3.47 -10.01 -17.22
N ALA A 74 -2.34 -10.66 -16.88
CA ALA A 74 -2.04 -12.02 -17.31
C ALA A 74 -2.83 -13.10 -16.53
N GLY A 75 -3.78 -12.71 -15.68
CA GLY A 75 -4.57 -13.63 -14.86
C GLY A 75 -3.79 -14.27 -13.71
N LYS A 76 -2.60 -13.74 -13.39
CA LYS A 76 -1.76 -14.26 -12.31
C LYS A 76 -2.04 -13.54 -10.99
N LYS A 77 -1.67 -14.19 -9.89
CA LYS A 77 -1.82 -13.65 -8.54
C LYS A 77 -0.59 -12.85 -8.14
N VAL A 78 -0.81 -11.69 -7.52
CA VAL A 78 0.21 -10.91 -6.81
C VAL A 78 -0.14 -10.91 -5.33
N THR A 79 0.85 -11.05 -4.46
CA THR A 79 0.69 -11.03 -3.01
C THR A 79 1.60 -9.99 -2.40
N ILE A 80 1.15 -9.35 -1.33
CA ILE A 80 1.94 -8.45 -0.51
C ILE A 80 2.04 -9.00 0.91
N THR A 81 3.20 -8.84 1.54
CA THR A 81 3.45 -9.23 2.93
C THR A 81 3.76 -7.96 3.72
N TYR A 82 3.00 -7.75 4.79
CA TYR A 82 3.30 -6.71 5.77
C TYR A 82 4.24 -7.31 6.80
N MET A 83 5.38 -6.65 7.02
CA MET A 83 6.36 -7.03 8.00
C MET A 83 6.59 -5.83 8.91
N ASP A 84 6.40 -6.05 10.21
CA ASP A 84 6.84 -5.09 11.21
C ASP A 84 8.35 -5.25 11.40
N ILE A 85 9.08 -4.17 11.20
CA ILE A 85 10.53 -4.12 11.39
C ILE A 85 10.76 -3.41 12.73
N GLU A 86 10.36 -4.07 13.81
CA GLU A 86 10.89 -3.73 15.13
C GLU A 86 12.36 -4.18 15.14
N ASP A 87 13.26 -3.22 15.05
CA ASP A 87 14.69 -3.46 15.22
C ASP A 87 14.91 -4.17 16.57
N GLY A 88 15.69 -5.25 16.58
CA GLY A 88 15.76 -6.23 17.67
C GLY A 88 16.38 -5.74 18.97
N ASN A 89 15.79 -4.74 19.63
CA ASN A 89 16.18 -4.33 20.97
C ASN A 89 14.95 -3.97 21.83
N LYS A 90 14.14 -4.99 22.12
CA LYS A 90 13.26 -4.95 23.31
C LYS A 90 14.13 -5.22 24.55
N SER A 91 14.84 -4.19 25.00
CA SER A 91 15.41 -4.17 26.35
C SER A 91 14.33 -3.72 27.35
N ALA A 92 13.90 -4.69 28.16
CA ALA A 92 13.14 -4.61 29.43
C ALA A 92 11.76 -3.94 29.44
#